data_AF-A0A367IN86-F1
#
_entry.id   AF-A0A367IN86-F1
#
_cell.length_a   1.000
_cell.length_b   1.000
_cell.length_c   1.000
_cell.angle_alpha   90.00
_cell.angle_beta   90.00
_cell.angle_gamma   90.00
#
_symmetry.space_group_name_H-M   'P 1'
#
loop_
_entity.id
_entity.type
_entity.pdbx_description
1 polymer ?
#
loop_
_entity_poly.entity_id
_entity_poly.type
_entity_poly.pdbx_seq_one_letter_code
_entity_poly.pdbx_strand_id
1 'polypeptide(L)'
;NQETLGPGGVFHIPKLKPLNEAKHCIECQAVFNIFRQKYFCRNCGGIVCSNCSGNRHSLKKFGYNNPVRCCNTCDKLIRMQNMNSNELLQLPLKELKEYIQAYNLPAKTAIEKDDLVRIIFNTRPISDE
;
A
#
# COMPACT_ATOMS: atom_id res chain seq x y z
N ASN A 1 13.83 12.26 9.82
CA ASN A 1 12.81 11.33 9.27
C ASN A 1 11.46 11.94 9.59
N GLN A 2 10.62 12.23 8.60
CA GLN A 2 9.30 12.81 8.85
C GLN A 2 8.32 11.66 9.13
N GLU A 3 7.67 11.74 10.28
CA GLU A 3 6.68 10.80 10.80
C GLU A 3 5.32 11.48 10.77
N THR A 4 4.27 10.73 10.45
CA THR A 4 2.90 11.22 10.53
C THR A 4 2.08 10.31 11.44
N LEU A 5 1.24 10.91 12.27
CA LEU A 5 0.34 10.20 13.18
C LEU A 5 -0.96 9.90 12.43
N GLY A 6 -1.43 8.66 12.45
CA GLY A 6 -2.77 8.35 11.98
C GLY A 6 -3.39 7.15 12.73
N PRO A 7 -4.68 6.86 12.48
CA PRO A 7 -5.32 5.67 13.01
C PRO A 7 -4.53 4.44 12.54
N GLY A 8 -4.04 3.62 13.49
CA GLY A 8 -3.15 2.48 13.22
C GLY A 8 -1.66 2.72 13.54
N GLY A 9 -1.26 3.92 13.98
CA GLY A 9 0.07 4.20 14.54
C GLY A 9 0.88 5.28 13.80
N VAL A 10 2.20 5.25 13.99
CA VAL A 10 3.15 6.15 13.34
C VAL A 10 3.44 5.64 11.93
N PHE A 11 3.17 6.45 10.91
CA PHE A 11 3.55 6.18 9.54
C PHE A 11 4.84 6.90 9.19
N HIS A 12 5.77 6.16 8.60
CA HIS A 12 6.96 6.76 8.01
C HIS A 12 6.67 7.12 6.57
N ILE A 13 6.93 8.39 6.22
CA ILE A 13 6.91 8.81 4.82
C ILE A 13 7.91 7.94 4.06
N PRO A 14 7.48 7.22 3.00
CA PRO A 14 8.37 6.33 2.27
C PRO A 14 9.57 7.07 1.71
N LYS A 15 10.77 6.58 2.03
CA LYS A 15 12.01 7.13 1.47
C LYS A 15 12.08 6.79 -0.01
N LEU A 16 12.05 7.81 -0.85
CA LEU A 16 12.22 7.65 -2.29
C LEU A 16 13.71 7.50 -2.61
N LYS A 17 14.08 6.32 -3.10
CA LYS A 17 15.46 6.06 -3.55
C LYS A 17 15.74 6.76 -4.88
N PRO A 18 16.99 7.10 -5.20
CA PRO A 18 17.34 7.64 -6.51
C PRO A 18 16.88 6.74 -7.67
N LEU A 19 16.26 7.33 -8.70
CA LEU A 19 15.73 6.56 -9.84
C LEU A 19 16.82 5.86 -10.66
N ASN A 20 18.03 6.40 -10.69
CA ASN A 20 19.15 5.85 -11.44
C ASN A 20 19.58 4.47 -10.93
N GLU A 21 19.39 4.17 -9.64
CA GLU A 21 19.77 2.89 -9.03
C GLU A 21 18.83 1.72 -9.40
N ALA A 22 17.57 2.00 -9.72
CA ALA A 22 16.61 0.93 -10.04
C ALA A 22 16.75 0.43 -11.49
N LYS A 23 17.16 -0.83 -11.65
CA LYS A 23 17.25 -1.48 -12.97
C LYS A 23 15.94 -2.12 -13.44
N HIS A 24 15.10 -2.54 -12.50
CA HIS A 24 13.87 -3.29 -12.77
C HIS A 24 12.67 -2.70 -12.01
N CYS A 25 11.48 -2.84 -12.58
CA CYS A 25 10.22 -2.55 -11.91
C CYS A 25 10.03 -3.49 -10.71
N ILE A 26 9.76 -2.97 -9.52
CA ILE A 26 9.59 -3.82 -8.32
C ILE A 26 8.37 -4.75 -8.39
N GLU A 27 7.36 -4.40 -9.19
CA GLU A 27 6.13 -5.19 -9.37
C GLU A 27 6.30 -6.31 -10.40
N CYS A 28 6.66 -5.96 -11.64
CA CYS A 28 6.71 -6.93 -12.75
C CYS A 28 8.12 -7.39 -13.14
N GLN A 29 9.16 -6.91 -12.45
CA GLN A 29 10.57 -7.22 -12.71
C GLN A 29 11.08 -6.84 -14.13
N ALA A 30 10.27 -6.17 -14.95
CA ALA A 30 10.70 -5.72 -16.27
C ALA A 30 11.82 -4.67 -16.18
N VAL A 31 12.82 -4.81 -17.06
CA VAL A 31 13.96 -3.88 -17.17
C VAL A 31 13.47 -2.49 -17.59
N PHE A 32 13.95 -1.46 -16.91
CA PHE A 32 13.73 -0.08 -17.32
C PHE A 32 14.63 0.29 -18.49
N ASN A 33 14.09 1.04 -19.44
CA ASN A 33 14.80 1.52 -20.62
C ASN A 33 14.17 2.84 -21.09
N ILE A 34 14.61 3.38 -22.21
CA ILE A 34 14.11 4.66 -22.75
C ILE A 34 12.60 4.66 -23.04
N PHE A 35 11.99 3.49 -23.29
CA PHE A 35 10.55 3.34 -23.53
C PHE A 35 9.78 2.94 -22.26
N ARG A 36 10.46 2.48 -21.22
CA ARG A 36 9.87 2.11 -19.92
C ARG A 36 10.34 3.08 -18.86
N GLN A 37 9.59 4.17 -18.71
CA GLN A 37 9.89 5.20 -17.71
C GLN A 37 9.72 4.66 -16.28
N LYS A 38 10.55 5.19 -15.38
CA LYS A 38 10.55 4.91 -13.94
C LYS A 38 9.62 5.88 -13.22
N TYR A 39 8.79 5.36 -12.32
CA TYR A 39 7.93 6.17 -11.45
C TYR A 39 8.03 5.71 -10.00
N PHE A 40 7.81 6.62 -9.05
CA PHE A 40 7.66 6.27 -7.65
C PHE A 40 6.21 5.96 -7.32
N CYS A 41 5.99 4.87 -6.60
CA CYS A 41 4.78 4.73 -5.79
C CYS A 41 4.89 5.66 -4.57
N ARG A 42 3.93 6.56 -4.39
CA ARG A 42 3.94 7.48 -3.24
C ARG A 42 3.51 6.85 -1.92
N ASN A 43 2.96 5.62 -1.94
CA ASN A 43 2.57 4.90 -0.74
C ASN A 43 3.67 3.98 -0.17
N CYS A 44 4.45 3.29 -1.01
CA CYS A 44 5.53 2.39 -0.55
C CYS A 44 6.95 2.87 -0.91
N GLY A 45 7.09 3.89 -1.77
CA GLY A 45 8.37 4.40 -2.25
C GLY A 45 9.05 3.55 -3.33
N GLY A 46 8.47 2.40 -3.70
CA GLY A 46 8.98 1.51 -4.73
C GLY A 46 9.01 2.15 -6.13
N ILE A 47 9.98 1.73 -6.95
CA ILE A 47 10.15 2.20 -8.33
C ILE A 47 9.45 1.22 -9.28
N VAL A 48 8.49 1.74 -10.04
CA VAL A 48 7.55 0.98 -10.87
C VAL A 48 7.45 1.56 -12.28
N CYS A 49 6.98 0.76 -13.24
CA CYS A 49 6.65 1.24 -14.59
C CYS A 49 5.19 1.74 -14.68
N SER A 50 4.85 2.37 -15.81
CA SER A 50 3.49 2.89 -16.09
C SER A 50 2.41 1.81 -15.94
N ASN A 51 2.64 0.62 -16.51
CA ASN A 51 1.69 -0.50 -16.49
C ASN A 51 1.43 -1.03 -15.07
N CYS A 52 2.38 -0.86 -14.16
CA CYS A 52 2.28 -1.31 -12.77
C CYS A 52 1.80 -0.21 -11.82
N SER A 53 1.38 0.95 -12.34
CA SER A 53 1.02 2.11 -11.52
C SER A 53 -0.02 3.03 -12.16
N GLY A 54 -1.02 2.45 -12.82
CA GLY A 54 -2.06 3.21 -13.53
C GLY A 54 -2.97 4.04 -12.61
N ASN A 55 -3.16 3.61 -11.37
CA ASN A 55 -4.09 4.21 -10.42
C ASN A 55 -3.44 5.34 -9.59
N ARG A 56 -4.29 6.27 -9.15
CA ARG A 56 -3.91 7.41 -8.31
C ARG A 56 -4.83 7.50 -7.11
N HIS A 57 -4.26 7.87 -5.96
CA HIS A 57 -4.96 7.99 -4.67
C HIS A 57 -4.52 9.26 -3.95
N SER A 58 -5.45 9.91 -3.26
CA SER A 58 -5.07 10.92 -2.27
C SER A 58 -4.51 10.18 -1.04
N LEU A 59 -3.37 10.63 -0.54
CA LEU A 59 -2.69 10.01 0.61
C LEU A 59 -2.51 11.08 1.68
N LYS A 60 -3.61 11.46 2.34
CA LYS A 60 -3.63 12.57 3.31
C LYS A 60 -2.72 12.30 4.48
N LYS A 61 -2.60 11.04 4.92
CA LYS A 61 -1.60 10.58 5.89
C LYS A 61 -0.14 10.94 5.55
N PHE A 62 0.17 11.26 4.30
CA PHE A 62 1.50 11.71 3.85
C PHE A 62 1.49 13.16 3.32
N GLY A 63 0.41 13.91 3.54
CA GLY A 63 0.23 15.28 3.08
C GLY A 63 -0.17 15.42 1.60
N TYR A 64 -0.49 14.33 0.90
CA TYR A 64 -0.91 14.38 -0.50
C TYR A 64 -2.44 14.56 -0.60
N ASN A 65 -2.88 15.82 -0.64
CA ASN A 65 -4.30 16.16 -0.82
C ASN A 65 -4.82 15.82 -2.22
N ASN A 66 -3.97 15.96 -3.23
CA ASN A 66 -4.29 15.62 -4.62
C ASN A 66 -3.92 14.16 -4.94
N PRO A 67 -4.64 13.48 -5.86
CA PRO A 67 -4.34 12.10 -6.24
C PRO A 67 -2.93 11.91 -6.80
N VAL A 68 -2.14 11.06 -6.13
CA VAL A 68 -0.77 10.71 -6.50
C VAL A 68 -0.65 9.25 -6.94
N ARG A 69 0.34 8.98 -7.79
CA ARG A 69 0.59 7.66 -8.37
C ARG A 69 0.90 6.61 -7.30
N CYS A 70 0.19 5.49 -7.37
CA CYS A 70 0.46 4.31 -6.56
C CYS A 70 0.71 3.09 -7.46
N CYS A 71 1.52 2.14 -6.99
CA CYS A 71 1.67 0.86 -7.68
C CYS A 71 0.42 0.00 -7.50
N ASN A 72 0.25 -1.02 -8.34
CA ASN A 72 -0.91 -1.90 -8.31
C ASN A 72 -1.09 -2.58 -6.95
N THR A 73 0.01 -2.99 -6.29
CA THR A 73 -0.06 -3.56 -4.93
C THR A 73 -0.62 -2.53 -3.94
N CYS A 74 -0.11 -1.29 -3.95
CA CYS A 74 -0.61 -0.24 -3.05
C CYS A 74 -2.03 0.20 -3.38
N ASP A 75 -2.43 0.22 -4.65
CA ASP A 75 -3.82 0.49 -5.04
C ASP A 75 -4.78 -0.52 -4.41
N LYS A 76 -4.47 -1.82 -4.47
CA LYS A 76 -5.25 -2.87 -3.80
C LYS A 76 -5.33 -2.65 -2.29
N LEU A 77 -4.19 -2.39 -1.65
CA LEU A 77 -4.13 -2.15 -0.20
C LEU A 77 -4.91 -0.89 0.21
N ILE A 78 -4.85 0.19 -0.56
CA ILE A 78 -5.60 1.42 -0.28
C ILE A 78 -7.11 1.17 -0.41
N ARG A 79 -7.55 0.44 -1.45
CA ARG A 79 -8.97 0.08 -1.59
C ARG A 79 -9.50 -0.72 -0.39
N MET A 80 -8.70 -1.65 0.13
CA MET A 80 -9.05 -2.42 1.35
C MET A 80 -9.18 -1.54 2.60
N GLN A 81 -8.53 -0.37 2.66
CA GLN A 81 -8.67 0.56 3.78
C GLN A 81 -10.07 1.19 3.86
N ASN A 82 -10.83 1.19 2.77
CA ASN A 82 -12.16 1.80 2.71
C ASN A 82 -13.30 0.78 2.80
N MET A 83 -12.99 -0.52 2.87
CA MET A 83 -13.98 -1.60 2.97
C MET A 83 -14.57 -1.72 4.39
N ASN A 84 -15.84 -2.08 4.52
CA ASN A 84 -16.41 -2.50 5.80
C ASN A 84 -16.09 -3.99 6.09
N SER A 85 -16.39 -4.46 7.31
CA SER A 85 -16.12 -5.84 7.72
C SER A 85 -16.75 -6.90 6.81
N ASN A 86 -17.96 -6.66 6.29
CA ASN A 86 -18.62 -7.60 5.39
C ASN A 86 -17.92 -7.68 4.04
N GLU A 87 -17.48 -6.55 3.49
CA GLU A 87 -16.69 -6.50 2.25
C GLU A 87 -15.34 -7.21 2.42
N LEU A 88 -14.65 -7.00 3.54
CA LEU A 88 -13.40 -7.70 3.87
C LEU A 88 -13.60 -9.22 4.01
N LEU A 89 -14.72 -9.66 4.58
CA LEU A 89 -15.07 -11.08 4.68
C LEU A 89 -15.26 -11.76 3.31
N GLN A 90 -15.62 -11.02 2.27
CA GLN A 90 -15.75 -11.58 0.92
C GLN A 90 -14.41 -11.77 0.21
N LEU A 91 -13.32 -11.17 0.71
CA LEU A 91 -12.01 -11.31 0.09
C LEU A 91 -11.41 -12.71 0.32
N PRO A 92 -10.59 -13.24 -0.62
CA PRO A 92 -9.82 -14.45 -0.38
C PRO A 92 -8.91 -14.30 0.84
N LEU A 93 -8.74 -15.39 1.61
CA LEU A 93 -7.89 -15.41 2.81
C LEU A 93 -6.46 -14.93 2.53
N LYS A 94 -5.95 -15.21 1.33
CA LYS A 94 -4.64 -14.75 0.87
C LYS A 94 -4.53 -13.23 0.90
N GLU A 95 -5.57 -12.51 0.47
CA GLU A 95 -5.54 -11.04 0.40
C GLU A 95 -5.53 -10.41 1.80
N LEU A 96 -6.30 -10.99 2.73
CA LEU A 96 -6.30 -10.55 4.13
C LEU A 96 -4.91 -10.72 4.76
N LYS A 97 -4.26 -11.87 4.51
CA LYS A 97 -2.91 -12.15 4.99
C LYS A 97 -1.86 -11.23 4.34
N GLU A 98 -1.95 -10.99 3.03
CA GLU A 98 -1.09 -10.04 2.31
C GLU A 98 -1.21 -8.62 2.90
N TYR A 99 -2.43 -8.18 3.21
CA TYR A 99 -2.66 -6.86 3.84
C TYR A 99 -2.03 -6.76 5.23
N ILE A 100 -2.28 -7.76 6.08
CA ILE A 100 -1.70 -7.85 7.42
C ILE A 100 -0.18 -7.82 7.35
N GLN A 101 0.42 -8.56 6.43
CA GLN A 101 1.86 -8.59 6.25
C GLN A 101 2.40 -7.25 5.74
N ALA A 102 1.75 -6.63 4.75
CA ALA A 102 2.18 -5.37 4.15
C ALA A 102 2.21 -4.22 5.16
N TYR A 103 1.30 -4.22 6.14
CA TYR A 103 1.24 -3.23 7.20
C TYR A 103 1.76 -3.71 8.55
N ASN A 104 2.33 -4.92 8.61
CA ASN A 104 2.85 -5.53 9.83
C ASN A 104 1.86 -5.50 11.01
N LEU A 105 0.60 -5.85 10.73
CA LEU A 105 -0.47 -5.84 11.74
C LEU A 105 -0.33 -7.00 12.74
N PRO A 106 -0.75 -6.84 14.01
CA PRO A 106 -0.54 -7.83 15.06
C PRO A 106 -1.51 -9.03 14.95
N ALA A 107 -1.26 -9.94 14.01
CA ALA A 107 -2.13 -11.09 13.72
C ALA A 107 -1.69 -12.43 14.34
N LYS A 108 -0.76 -12.42 15.31
CA LYS A 108 -0.22 -13.65 15.91
C LYS A 108 -1.28 -14.51 16.61
N THR A 109 -2.36 -13.89 17.10
CA THR A 109 -3.44 -14.57 17.83
C THR A 109 -4.64 -14.92 16.95
N ALA A 110 -4.60 -14.63 15.64
CA ALA A 110 -5.73 -14.89 14.75
C ALA A 110 -5.80 -16.39 14.41
N ILE A 111 -6.98 -16.98 14.62
CA ILE A 111 -7.25 -18.39 14.34
C ILE A 111 -8.19 -18.50 13.14
N GLU A 112 -9.23 -17.67 13.12
CA GLU A 112 -10.28 -17.69 12.10
C GLU A 112 -10.15 -16.53 11.10
N LYS A 113 -10.91 -16.62 10.00
CA LYS A 113 -10.94 -15.55 9.00
C LYS A 113 -11.50 -14.25 9.60
N ASP A 114 -12.52 -14.35 10.44
CA ASP A 114 -13.13 -13.23 11.15
C ASP A 114 -12.14 -12.51 12.07
N ASP A 115 -11.20 -13.23 12.70
CA ASP A 115 -10.14 -12.61 13.50
C ASP A 115 -9.26 -11.69 12.63
N LEU A 116 -8.88 -12.15 11.43
CA LEU A 116 -8.08 -11.36 10.49
C LEU A 116 -8.84 -10.12 10.03
N VAL A 117 -10.13 -10.25 9.72
CA VAL A 117 -10.98 -9.11 9.33
C VAL A 117 -11.09 -8.11 10.47
N ARG A 118 -11.33 -8.57 11.70
CA ARG A 118 -11.42 -7.69 12.88
C ARG A 118 -10.11 -6.94 13.11
N ILE A 119 -8.97 -7.61 12.96
CA ILE A 119 -7.65 -6.97 13.08
C ILE A 119 -7.48 -5.91 12.01
N ILE A 120 -7.76 -6.23 10.73
CA ILE A 120 -7.66 -5.26 9.63
C ILE A 120 -8.59 -4.06 9.88
N PHE A 121 -9.86 -4.29 10.18
CA PHE A 121 -10.84 -3.21 10.36
C PHE A 121 -10.45 -2.26 11.51
N ASN A 122 -9.95 -2.80 12.62
CA ASN A 122 -9.64 -2.02 13.82
C ASN A 122 -8.23 -1.38 13.80
N THR A 123 -7.30 -1.91 13.01
CA THR A 123 -5.88 -1.47 13.05
C THR A 123 -5.34 -0.98 11.72
N ARG A 124 -6.16 -0.98 10.66
CA ARG A 124 -5.76 -0.51 9.33
C ARG A 124 -5.26 0.93 9.35
N PRO A 125 -4.23 1.23 8.53
CA PRO A 125 -3.78 2.59 8.33
C PRO A 125 -4.63 3.32 7.29
N ILE A 126 -5.53 4.21 7.72
CA ILE A 126 -6.43 4.95 6.82
C ILE A 126 -5.62 5.99 6.01
N SER A 127 -5.72 5.96 4.68
CA SER A 127 -5.06 6.94 3.79
C SER A 127 -5.82 8.26 3.67
N ASP A 128 -7.13 8.20 3.89
CA ASP A 128 -8.09 9.26 3.54
C ASP A 128 -8.34 10.26 4.68
N GLU A 129 -7.76 9.99 5.85
CA GLU A 129 -7.76 10.84 7.06
C GLU A 129 -6.39 11.46 7.31
#